data_AF-A0A928VFB8-F1
#
_entry.id   AF-A0A928VFB8-F1
#
_cell.length_a   1.000
_cell.length_b   1.000
_cell.length_c   1.000
_cell.angle_alpha   90.00
_cell.angle_beta   90.00
_cell.angle_gamma   90.00
#
_symmetry.space_group_name_H-M   'P 1'
#
loop_
_entity.id
_entity.type
_entity.pdbx_description
1 polymer ?
#
loop_
_entity_poly.entity_id
_entity_poly.type
_entity_poly.pdbx_seq_one_letter_code
_entity_poly.pdbx_strand_id
1 'polypeptide(L)'
;MAISGQRPRIALISVHGDPAIEIGKEEAGGQNVYVRQVGEALSRQGWQVDMFTRKASVDQPEIVQHTPHCRTIRFVAGPQEFIPRDDLFRYLPEFVKQFQQFQAESGYQ
;
A
#
# COMPACT_ATOMS: atom_id res chain seq x y z
N MET A 1 -21.95 -3.70 23.55
CA MET A 1 -20.74 -4.45 23.99
C MET A 1 -19.64 -4.16 22.99
N ALA A 2 -18.66 -3.33 23.37
CA ALA A 2 -17.47 -3.13 22.56
C ALA A 2 -16.61 -4.40 22.64
N ILE A 3 -16.32 -5.00 21.49
CA ILE A 3 -15.32 -6.06 21.40
C ILE A 3 -13.97 -5.42 21.75
N SER A 4 -13.52 -5.69 22.97
CA SER A 4 -12.21 -5.38 23.54
C SER A 4 -11.13 -6.25 22.87
N GLY A 5 -10.99 -6.16 21.55
CA GLY A 5 -9.97 -6.88 20.78
C GLY A 5 -9.41 -5.96 19.71
N GLN A 6 -8.11 -6.01 19.47
CA GLN A 6 -7.49 -5.32 18.34
C GLN A 6 -8.25 -5.68 17.05
N ARG A 7 -8.54 -4.68 16.21
CA ARG A 7 -9.09 -4.92 14.87
C ARG A 7 -8.15 -5.88 14.11
N PRO A 8 -8.69 -6.91 13.44
CA PRO A 8 -7.85 -7.77 12.63
C PRO A 8 -7.25 -6.97 11.47
N ARG A 9 -6.07 -7.38 11.01
CA ARG A 9 -5.25 -6.61 10.05
C ARG A 9 -5.18 -7.31 8.70
N ILE A 10 -5.17 -6.52 7.63
CA ILE A 10 -4.94 -6.99 6.26
C ILE A 10 -3.85 -6.13 5.61
N ALA A 11 -2.89 -6.80 4.98
CA ALA A 11 -1.96 -6.20 4.04
C ALA A 11 -2.47 -6.43 2.61
N LEU A 12 -2.67 -5.35 1.84
CA LEU A 12 -2.90 -5.44 0.39
C LEU A 12 -1.62 -5.02 -0.31
N ILE A 13 -1.09 -5.84 -1.22
CA ILE A 13 0.16 -5.55 -1.93
C ILE A 13 -0.16 -5.23 -3.39
N SER A 14 0.25 -4.04 -3.83
CA SER A 14 0.10 -3.56 -5.21
C SER A 14 1.39 -2.86 -5.63
N VAL A 15 2.43 -3.65 -5.95
CA VAL A 15 3.79 -3.13 -6.16
C VAL A 15 3.88 -2.13 -7.31
N HIS A 16 3.23 -2.43 -8.45
CA HIS A 16 3.26 -1.59 -9.65
C HIS A 16 2.23 -0.46 -9.63
N GLY A 17 1.06 -0.72 -9.06
CA GLY A 17 -0.08 0.19 -9.10
C GLY A 17 -0.28 0.90 -7.77
N ASP A 18 -0.17 2.22 -7.75
CA ASP A 18 -0.28 2.99 -6.50
C ASP A 18 -1.75 3.30 -6.16
N PRO A 19 -2.30 2.74 -5.06
CA PRO A 19 -3.69 2.95 -4.67
C PRO A 19 -4.01 4.38 -4.20
N ALA A 20 -2.97 5.21 -3.98
CA ALA A 20 -3.12 6.60 -3.57
C ALA A 20 -2.98 7.60 -4.74
N ILE A 21 -2.84 7.13 -5.98
CA ILE A 21 -3.00 8.01 -7.15
C ILE A 21 -4.46 8.48 -7.22
N GLU A 22 -4.64 9.79 -7.43
CA GLU A 22 -5.96 10.39 -7.58
C GLU A 22 -6.68 9.85 -8.81
N ILE A 23 -7.96 9.50 -8.61
CA ILE A 23 -8.84 9.00 -9.67
C ILE A 23 -8.95 10.06 -10.76
N GLY A 24 -8.68 9.69 -12.02
CA GLY A 24 -8.78 10.58 -13.18
C GLY A 24 -7.46 11.20 -13.64
N LYS A 25 -6.33 10.97 -12.95
CA LYS A 25 -5.00 11.20 -13.53
C LYS A 25 -4.66 10.11 -14.54
N GLU A 26 -3.88 10.43 -15.57
CA GLU A 26 -3.51 9.50 -16.67
C GLU A 26 -2.92 8.16 -16.16
N GLU A 27 -2.31 8.15 -14.97
CA GLU A 27 -1.70 6.99 -14.32
C GLU A 27 -2.67 6.15 -13.46
N ALA A 28 -3.90 6.62 -13.24
CA ALA A 28 -4.92 5.95 -12.42
C ALA A 28 -5.63 4.83 -13.20
N GLY A 29 -4.89 3.74 -13.49
CA GLY A 29 -5.48 2.55 -14.10
C GLY A 29 -6.52 1.88 -13.20
N GLY A 30 -7.38 1.04 -13.78
CA GLY A 30 -8.49 0.37 -13.05
C GLY A 30 -8.04 -0.46 -11.84
N GLN A 31 -6.83 -1.02 -11.87
CA GLN A 31 -6.27 -1.78 -10.75
C GLN A 31 -6.01 -0.91 -9.51
N ASN A 32 -5.53 0.32 -9.68
CA ASN A 32 -5.22 1.23 -8.57
C ASN A 32 -6.50 1.58 -7.80
N VAL A 33 -7.54 1.92 -8.56
CA VAL A 33 -8.88 2.25 -8.04
C VAL A 33 -9.48 1.04 -7.32
N TYR A 34 -9.37 -0.15 -7.92
CA TYR A 34 -9.90 -1.38 -7.34
C TYR A 34 -9.28 -1.69 -5.98
N VAL A 35 -7.94 -1.68 -5.86
CA VAL A 35 -7.24 -1.98 -4.60
C VAL A 35 -7.65 -0.99 -3.51
N ARG A 36 -7.73 0.31 -3.84
CA ARG A 36 -8.21 1.34 -2.92
C ARG A 36 -9.63 1.06 -2.44
N GLN A 37 -10.56 0.78 -3.35
CA GLN A 37 -11.95 0.50 -3.02
C GLN A 37 -12.10 -0.74 -2.13
N VAL A 38 -11.33 -1.80 -2.42
CA VAL A 38 -11.28 -3.01 -1.58
C VAL A 38 -10.78 -2.68 -0.18
N GLY A 39 -9.68 -1.94 -0.06
CA GLY A 39 -9.13 -1.57 1.24
C GLY A 39 -10.08 -0.69 2.06
N GLU A 40 -10.69 0.30 1.44
CA GLU A 40 -11.69 1.15 2.09
C GLU A 40 -12.93 0.33 2.51
N ALA A 41 -13.40 -0.62 1.69
CA ALA A 41 -14.52 -1.50 2.02
C ALA A 41 -14.22 -2.41 3.22
N LEU A 42 -13.05 -3.04 3.25
CA LEU A 42 -12.59 -3.84 4.39
C LEU A 42 -12.49 -3.02 5.67
N SER A 43 -12.00 -1.77 5.56
CA SER A 43 -11.91 -0.87 6.73
C SER A 43 -13.28 -0.57 7.36
N ARG A 44 -14.33 -0.45 6.53
CA ARG A 44 -15.73 -0.29 6.99
C ARG A 44 -16.28 -1.55 7.65
N GLN A 45 -15.74 -2.72 7.33
CA GLN A 45 -16.13 -4.00 7.93
C GLN A 45 -15.37 -4.33 9.23
N GLY A 46 -14.56 -3.41 9.75
CA GLY A 46 -13.87 -3.59 11.03
C GLY A 46 -12.39 -3.97 10.92
N TRP A 47 -11.82 -4.03 9.72
CA TRP A 47 -10.40 -4.31 9.52
C TRP A 47 -9.53 -3.06 9.67
N GLN A 48 -8.27 -3.27 10.05
CA GLN A 48 -7.19 -2.29 9.85
C GLN A 48 -6.42 -2.68 8.59
N VAL A 49 -6.38 -1.79 7.60
CA VAL A 49 -5.85 -2.09 6.27
C VAL A 49 -4.65 -1.21 5.95
N ASP A 50 -3.53 -1.85 5.62
CA ASP A 50 -2.35 -1.20 5.06
C ASP A 50 -2.16 -1.69 3.61
N MET A 51 -2.10 -0.75 2.67
CA MET A 51 -1.90 -1.02 1.25
C MET A 51 -0.47 -0.65 0.85
N PHE A 52 0.33 -1.64 0.46
CA PHE A 52 1.75 -1.47 0.17
C PHE A 52 2.00 -1.34 -1.34
N THR A 53 2.74 -0.30 -1.73
CA THR A 53 3.13 -0.04 -3.12
C THR A 53 4.58 0.45 -3.17
N ARG A 54 5.18 0.47 -4.37
CA ARG A 54 6.49 1.08 -4.60
C ARG A 54 6.37 2.60 -4.68
N LYS A 55 7.37 3.32 -4.17
CA LYS A 55 7.51 4.78 -4.34
C LYS A 55 8.09 5.08 -5.73
N ALA A 56 7.34 5.80 -6.56
CA ALA A 56 7.66 6.07 -7.97
C ALA A 56 8.12 7.51 -8.24
N SER A 57 8.14 8.38 -7.22
CA SER A 57 8.77 9.70 -7.27
C SER A 57 9.20 10.12 -5.88
N VAL A 58 10.29 10.88 -5.79
CA VAL A 58 10.79 11.46 -4.52
C VAL A 58 9.75 12.31 -3.80
N ASP A 59 8.88 12.98 -4.57
CA ASP A 59 7.87 13.92 -4.08
C ASP A 59 6.62 13.22 -3.52
N GLN A 60 6.47 11.92 -3.74
CA GLN A 60 5.35 11.17 -3.18
C GLN A 60 5.48 11.04 -1.66
N PRO A 61 4.42 11.31 -0.88
CA PRO A 61 4.45 11.05 0.55
C PRO A 61 4.60 9.54 0.81
N GLU A 62 5.30 9.15 1.86
CA GLU A 62 5.46 7.73 2.20
C GLU A 62 4.15 7.09 2.63
N ILE A 63 3.30 7.84 3.34
CA ILE A 63 2.02 7.35 3.84
C ILE A 63 0.90 8.29 3.37
N VAL A 64 -0.17 7.71 2.85
CA VAL A 64 -1.41 8.43 2.50
C VAL A 64 -2.58 7.80 3.25
N GLN A 65 -3.23 8.58 4.11
CA GLN A 65 -4.40 8.14 4.84
C GLN A 65 -5.66 8.28 3.98
N HIS A 66 -6.45 7.20 3.84
CA HIS A 66 -7.71 7.21 3.08
C HIS A 66 -8.93 7.30 4.01
N THR A 67 -8.93 6.48 5.07
CA THR A 67 -9.95 6.46 6.13
C THR A 67 -9.26 6.20 7.47
N PRO A 68 -9.89 6.34 8.65
CA PRO A 68 -9.22 6.10 9.94
C PRO A 68 -8.54 4.73 10.09
N HIS A 69 -8.96 3.73 9.30
CA HIS A 69 -8.45 2.35 9.36
C HIS A 69 -7.92 1.84 8.01
N CYS A 70 -7.64 2.75 7.06
CA CYS A 70 -7.11 2.40 5.74
C CYS A 70 -6.07 3.44 5.28
N ARG A 71 -4.86 3.00 4.96
CA ARG A 71 -3.79 3.85 4.42
C ARG A 71 -2.97 3.14 3.35
N THR A 72 -2.39 3.92 2.44
CA THR A 72 -1.33 3.45 1.53
C THR A 72 0.04 3.75 2.14
N ILE A 73 0.97 2.80 2.02
CA ILE A 73 2.35 2.91 2.45
C ILE A 73 3.25 2.62 1.24
N ARG A 74 4.18 3.53 0.96
CA ARG A 74 5.10 3.43 -0.16
C ARG A 74 6.48 3.02 0.33
N PHE A 75 7.05 1.98 -0.27
CA PHE A 75 8.44 1.58 -0.01
C PHE A 75 9.36 2.05 -1.13
N VAL A 76 10.55 2.49 -0.75
CA VAL A 76 11.66 2.67 -1.68
C VAL A 76 12.25 1.29 -1.99
N ALA A 77 12.14 0.88 -3.24
CA ALA A 77 12.73 -0.35 -3.76
C ALA A 77 13.19 -0.08 -5.20
N GLY A 78 14.49 0.15 -5.39
CA GLY A 78 15.05 0.70 -6.62
C GLY A 78 14.89 2.23 -6.78
N PRO A 79 15.18 2.76 -7.98
CA PRO A 79 15.10 4.19 -8.28
C PRO A 79 13.70 4.78 -8.03
N GLN A 80 13.59 5.98 -7.48
CA GLN A 80 12.28 6.63 -7.22
C GLN A 80 11.77 7.36 -8.49
N GLU A 81 11.49 6.59 -9.54
CA GLU A 81 10.96 7.05 -10.84
C GLU A 81 9.94 6.04 -11.40
N PHE A 82 9.30 6.30 -12.54
CA PHE A 82 8.44 5.30 -13.17
C PHE A 82 9.25 4.09 -13.64
N ILE A 83 8.79 2.87 -13.33
CA ILE A 83 9.42 1.61 -13.77
C ILE A 83 8.34 0.75 -14.43
N PRO A 84 8.52 0.32 -15.70
CA PRO A 84 7.60 -0.59 -16.36
C PRO A 84 7.40 -1.89 -15.57
N ARG A 85 6.20 -2.47 -15.65
CA ARG A 85 5.83 -3.71 -14.96
C ARG A 85 6.86 -4.83 -15.15
N ASP A 86 7.33 -5.03 -16.37
CA ASP A 86 8.23 -6.13 -16.71
C ASP A 86 9.63 -5.95 -16.10
N ASP A 87 10.02 -4.71 -15.80
CA ASP A 87 11.29 -4.37 -15.17
C ASP A 87 11.23 -4.39 -13.65
N LEU A 88 10.04 -4.40 -13.03
CA LEU A 88 9.90 -4.35 -11.58
C LEU A 88 10.42 -5.59 -10.85
N PHE A 89 10.46 -6.75 -11.52
CA PHE A 89 10.88 -8.01 -10.91
C PHE A 89 12.26 -7.92 -10.25
N ARG A 90 13.16 -7.11 -10.81
CA ARG A 90 14.51 -6.89 -10.27
C ARG A 90 14.54 -6.20 -8.90
N TYR A 91 13.48 -5.48 -8.53
CA TYR A 91 13.39 -4.72 -7.28
C TYR A 91 12.47 -5.39 -6.24
N LEU A 92 11.80 -6.49 -6.60
CA LEU A 92 10.96 -7.24 -5.66
C LEU A 92 11.72 -7.73 -4.41
N PRO A 93 12.99 -8.20 -4.50
CA PRO A 93 13.73 -8.58 -3.30
C PRO A 93 13.91 -7.42 -2.31
N GLU A 94 14.18 -6.21 -2.81
CA GLU A 94 14.29 -5.01 -1.99
C GLU A 94 12.93 -4.61 -1.41
N PHE A 95 11.86 -4.67 -2.21
CA PHE A 95 10.50 -4.41 -1.73
C PHE A 95 10.10 -5.36 -0.59
N VAL A 96 10.38 -6.66 -0.73
CA VAL A 96 10.09 -7.66 0.31
C VAL A 96 10.92 -7.39 1.57
N LYS A 97 12.19 -6.99 1.42
CA LYS A 97 13.02 -6.59 2.57
C LYS A 97 12.40 -5.41 3.33
N GLN A 98 11.95 -4.38 2.63
CA GLN A 98 11.27 -3.23 3.26
C GLN A 98 9.97 -3.64 3.95
N PHE A 99 9.18 -4.52 3.32
CA PHE A 99 7.95 -5.05 3.91
C PHE A 99 8.22 -5.83 5.20
N GLN A 100 9.25 -6.70 5.22
CA GLN A 100 9.65 -7.45 6.40
C GLN A 100 10.18 -6.55 7.51
N GLN A 101 10.96 -5.52 7.17
CA GLN A 101 11.42 -4.52 8.12
C GLN A 101 10.23 -3.80 8.76
N PHE A 102 9.28 -3.33 7.95
CA PHE A 102 8.06 -2.70 8.43
C PHE A 102 7.24 -3.63 9.34
N GLN A 103 7.12 -4.91 8.99
CA GLN A 103 6.44 -5.91 9.82
C GLN A 103 7.10 -6.03 11.20
N ALA A 104 8.43 -6.13 11.25
CA ALA A 104 9.20 -6.26 12.49
C ALA A 104 9.08 -5.00 13.37
N GLU A 105 9.18 -3.81 12.77
CA GLU A 105 9.07 -2.53 13.49
C GLU A 105 7.65 -2.26 14.00
N SER A 106 6.64 -2.73 13.28
CA SER A 106 5.24 -2.54 13.66
C SER A 106 4.73 -3.55 14.68
N GLY A 107 5.54 -4.56 15.04
CA GLY A 107 5.16 -5.63 15.95
C GLY A 107 4.05 -6.53 15.41
N TYR A 108 3.92 -6.64 14.09
CA TYR A 108 2.93 -7.51 13.45
C TYR A 108 3.45 -8.95 13.46
N GLN A 109 2.64 -9.88 13.98
CA GLN A 109 2.92 -11.32 13.94
C GLN A 109 2.54 -11.92 12.60
#